data_AF-A0A9E3BLJ4-F1
#
_entry.id   AF-A0A9E3BLJ4-F1
#
_cell.length_a   1.000
_cell.length_b   1.000
_cell.length_c   1.000
_cell.angle_alpha   90.00
_cell.angle_beta   90.00
_cell.angle_gamma   90.00
#
_symmetry.space_group_name_H-M   'P 1'
#
loop_
_entity.id
_entity.type
_entity.pdbx_description
1 polymer ?
#
loop_
_entity_poly.entity_id
_entity_poly.type
_entity_poly.pdbx_seq_one_letter_code
_entity_poly.pdbx_strand_id
1 'polypeptide(L)'
;ATQFYFAAAAGLCTPQDAGQAYYAGKLARDIAKWDAAEVWLEHAMTTARRQKDRETQGMALLGMGRMYYLQGDYRKAKEVYAAGLALAHKHHLSQIEGYACHELFILLVEDHSFSRAEEYAHRAATAYGPGNARVKDLGHDVAFSWLARGYAVRALRVLNALLPLLQEPQRRIHVLASVGHAAAICGDRNRFQQVWNETWALAETPSAGRRAAPALLELALGAVCLKEYAFAEQATKASLKRAQDRGEMDLIARAEELLARIRNQDFAQDHPDSVGRARDEKAADDLAEALVRSLNGVAAE
;
A
#
# COMPACT_ATOMS: atom_id res chain seq x y z
N ALA A 1 1.44 -11.51 -20.43
CA ALA A 1 1.01 -11.21 -21.81
C ALA A 1 -0.06 -12.18 -22.32
N THR A 2 0.16 -13.50 -22.25
CA THR A 2 -0.77 -14.53 -22.76
C THR A 2 -2.21 -14.40 -22.24
N GLN A 3 -2.39 -14.17 -20.93
CA GLN A 3 -3.72 -13.98 -20.34
C GLN A 3 -4.48 -12.78 -20.93
N PHE A 4 -3.78 -11.66 -21.20
CA PHE A 4 -4.40 -10.49 -21.81
C PHE A 4 -4.95 -10.80 -23.21
N TYR A 5 -4.19 -11.52 -24.05
CA TYR A 5 -4.65 -11.83 -25.40
C TYR A 5 -5.88 -12.75 -25.42
N PHE A 6 -5.96 -13.72 -24.52
CA PHE A 6 -7.16 -14.53 -24.36
C PHE A 6 -8.36 -13.71 -23.88
N ALA A 7 -8.17 -12.82 -22.90
CA ALA A 7 -9.23 -11.93 -22.43
C ALA A 7 -9.69 -10.94 -23.51
N ALA A 8 -8.75 -10.38 -24.28
CA ALA A 8 -9.07 -9.49 -25.39
C ALA A 8 -9.84 -10.21 -26.49
N ALA A 9 -9.44 -11.44 -26.84
CA ALA A 9 -10.18 -12.27 -27.80
C ALA A 9 -11.60 -12.59 -27.30
N ALA A 10 -11.75 -12.97 -26.01
CA ALA A 10 -13.05 -13.20 -25.41
C ALA A 10 -13.93 -11.93 -25.46
N GLY A 11 -13.39 -10.78 -25.08
CA GLY A 11 -14.09 -9.49 -25.15
C GLY A 11 -14.52 -9.10 -26.57
N LEU A 12 -13.74 -9.44 -27.59
CA LEU A 12 -14.11 -9.24 -29.00
C LEU A 12 -15.26 -10.17 -29.44
N CYS A 13 -15.30 -11.41 -28.94
CA CYS A 13 -16.39 -12.35 -29.20
C CYS A 13 -17.68 -11.95 -28.47
N THR A 14 -17.58 -11.25 -27.33
CA THR A 14 -18.71 -10.79 -26.52
C THR A 14 -18.67 -9.27 -26.32
N PRO A 15 -18.86 -8.46 -27.38
CA PRO A 15 -18.65 -7.01 -27.30
C PRO A 15 -19.67 -6.30 -26.40
N GLN A 16 -20.79 -6.94 -26.08
CA GLN A 16 -21.76 -6.42 -25.11
C GLN A 16 -21.43 -6.83 -23.67
N ASP A 17 -20.45 -7.68 -23.39
CA ASP A 17 -20.12 -8.03 -22.01
C ASP A 17 -19.14 -6.99 -21.42
N ALA A 18 -19.67 -6.11 -20.58
CA ALA A 18 -18.88 -5.08 -19.93
C ALA A 18 -17.82 -5.66 -18.97
N GLY A 19 -18.11 -6.79 -18.34
CA GLY A 19 -17.20 -7.45 -17.40
C GLY A 19 -15.99 -8.04 -18.12
N GLN A 20 -16.19 -8.66 -19.28
CA GLN A 20 -15.10 -9.15 -20.14
C GLN A 20 -14.22 -8.02 -20.65
N ALA A 21 -14.85 -6.92 -21.11
CA ALA A 21 -14.13 -5.72 -21.52
C ALA A 21 -13.29 -5.14 -20.37
N TYR A 22 -13.87 -5.05 -19.16
CA TYR A 22 -13.15 -4.59 -17.98
C TYR A 22 -11.97 -5.51 -17.65
N TYR A 23 -12.17 -6.83 -17.71
CA TYR A 23 -11.11 -7.80 -17.43
C TYR A 23 -9.95 -7.70 -18.44
N ALA A 24 -10.24 -7.54 -19.72
CA ALA A 24 -9.23 -7.28 -20.75
C ALA A 24 -8.46 -5.97 -20.46
N GLY A 25 -9.16 -4.89 -20.12
CA GLY A 25 -8.56 -3.61 -19.76
C GLY A 25 -7.67 -3.67 -18.51
N LYS A 26 -8.13 -4.38 -17.47
CA LYS A 26 -7.36 -4.65 -16.25
C LYS A 26 -6.04 -5.38 -16.59
N LEU A 27 -6.11 -6.45 -17.39
CA LEU A 27 -4.93 -7.22 -17.76
C LEU A 27 -3.98 -6.43 -18.66
N ALA A 28 -4.50 -5.61 -19.59
CA ALA A 28 -3.69 -4.72 -20.41
C ALA A 28 -2.89 -3.73 -19.54
N ARG A 29 -3.56 -3.10 -18.57
CA ARG A 29 -2.94 -2.19 -17.60
C ARG A 29 -1.87 -2.91 -16.78
N ASP A 30 -2.15 -4.11 -16.30
CA ASP A 30 -1.22 -4.87 -15.44
C ASP A 30 0.07 -5.29 -16.19
N ILE A 31 0.07 -5.30 -17.54
CA ILE A 31 1.26 -5.49 -18.38
C ILE A 31 1.76 -4.21 -19.05
N ALA A 32 1.33 -3.03 -18.57
CA ALA A 32 1.73 -1.71 -19.06
C ALA A 32 1.40 -1.43 -20.53
N LYS A 33 0.38 -2.10 -21.10
CA LYS A 33 -0.15 -1.77 -22.43
C LYS A 33 -1.22 -0.70 -22.31
N TRP A 34 -0.77 0.54 -22.15
CA TRP A 34 -1.61 1.66 -21.81
C TRP A 34 -2.72 1.95 -22.82
N ASP A 35 -2.38 2.06 -24.11
CA ASP A 35 -3.37 2.35 -25.16
C ASP A 35 -4.47 1.28 -25.22
N ALA A 36 -4.08 0.01 -25.08
CA ALA A 36 -5.04 -1.09 -25.04
C ALA A 36 -5.88 -1.06 -23.77
N ALA A 37 -5.29 -0.72 -22.62
CA ALA A 37 -6.01 -0.61 -21.36
C ALA A 37 -7.07 0.50 -21.43
N GLU A 38 -6.73 1.66 -21.95
CA GLU A 38 -7.64 2.79 -22.12
C GLU A 38 -8.83 2.40 -22.99
N VAL A 39 -8.59 1.84 -24.19
CA VAL A 39 -9.65 1.40 -25.12
C VAL A 39 -10.59 0.37 -24.46
N TRP A 40 -10.04 -0.64 -23.79
CA TRP A 40 -10.86 -1.69 -23.15
C TRP A 40 -11.65 -1.17 -21.94
N LEU A 41 -11.06 -0.30 -21.12
CA LEU A 41 -11.72 0.28 -19.96
C LEU A 41 -12.81 1.28 -20.37
N GLU A 42 -12.59 2.08 -21.41
CA GLU A 42 -13.61 2.97 -21.99
C GLU A 42 -14.77 2.18 -22.59
N HIS A 43 -14.46 1.09 -23.30
CA HIS A 43 -15.47 0.18 -23.85
C HIS A 43 -16.31 -0.47 -22.73
N ALA A 44 -15.64 -0.96 -21.68
CA ALA A 44 -16.32 -1.51 -20.50
C ALA A 44 -17.23 -0.49 -19.84
N MET A 45 -16.73 0.73 -19.60
CA MET A 45 -17.50 1.81 -18.99
C MET A 45 -18.72 2.20 -19.83
N THR A 46 -18.56 2.35 -21.15
CA THR A 46 -19.65 2.73 -22.06
C THR A 46 -20.72 1.64 -22.15
N THR A 47 -20.29 0.38 -22.22
CA THR A 47 -21.19 -0.78 -22.28
C THR A 47 -21.95 -0.94 -20.96
N ALA A 48 -21.25 -0.90 -19.83
CA ALA A 48 -21.85 -0.96 -18.49
C ALA A 48 -22.88 0.17 -18.28
N ARG A 49 -22.55 1.40 -18.71
CA ARG A 49 -23.48 2.54 -18.64
C ARG A 49 -24.76 2.30 -19.44
N ARG A 50 -24.68 1.74 -20.65
CA ARG A 50 -25.87 1.40 -21.47
C ARG A 50 -26.73 0.32 -20.82
N GLN A 51 -26.09 -0.64 -20.16
CA GLN A 51 -26.75 -1.74 -19.46
C GLN A 51 -27.25 -1.37 -18.07
N LYS A 52 -26.92 -0.16 -17.59
CA LYS A 52 -27.16 0.29 -16.21
C LYS A 52 -26.43 -0.57 -15.17
N ASP A 53 -25.38 -1.28 -15.56
CA ASP A 53 -24.45 -1.95 -14.65
C ASP A 53 -23.52 -0.91 -14.02
N ARG A 54 -23.85 -0.47 -12.81
CA ARG A 54 -23.09 0.58 -12.11
C ARG A 54 -21.82 0.04 -11.46
N GLU A 55 -21.80 -1.24 -11.11
CA GLU A 55 -20.63 -1.89 -10.52
C GLU A 55 -19.49 -1.98 -11.54
N THR A 56 -19.75 -2.53 -12.73
CA THR A 56 -18.71 -2.60 -13.77
C THR A 56 -18.31 -1.21 -14.28
N GLN A 57 -19.26 -0.27 -14.35
CA GLN A 57 -18.94 1.12 -14.67
C GLN A 57 -17.97 1.74 -13.62
N GLY A 58 -18.22 1.50 -12.34
CA GLY A 58 -17.35 1.94 -11.25
C GLY A 58 -15.98 1.26 -11.30
N MET A 59 -15.95 -0.07 -11.49
CA MET A 59 -14.70 -0.83 -11.63
C MET A 59 -13.86 -0.34 -12.81
N ALA A 60 -14.48 -0.01 -13.95
CA ALA A 60 -13.77 0.54 -15.10
C ALA A 60 -13.13 1.91 -14.78
N LEU A 61 -13.84 2.81 -14.09
CA LEU A 61 -13.30 4.09 -13.62
C LEU A 61 -12.12 3.87 -12.67
N LEU A 62 -12.24 3.02 -11.66
CA LEU A 62 -11.12 2.67 -10.78
C LEU A 62 -9.95 2.07 -11.56
N GLY A 63 -10.27 1.26 -12.58
CA GLY A 63 -9.31 0.69 -13.51
C GLY A 63 -8.48 1.76 -14.24
N MET A 64 -9.15 2.78 -14.76
CA MET A 64 -8.54 3.92 -15.47
C MET A 64 -7.75 4.83 -14.52
N GLY A 65 -8.28 5.11 -13.32
CA GLY A 65 -7.56 5.88 -12.31
C GLY A 65 -6.22 5.23 -11.97
N ARG A 66 -6.22 3.90 -11.78
CA ARG A 66 -4.99 3.13 -11.53
C ARG A 66 -4.04 3.12 -12.72
N MET A 67 -4.58 3.13 -13.94
CA MET A 67 -3.76 3.24 -15.15
C MET A 67 -3.01 4.57 -15.17
N TYR A 68 -3.69 5.69 -15.00
CA TYR A 68 -3.06 7.01 -14.97
C TYR A 68 -2.08 7.16 -13.81
N TYR A 69 -2.38 6.59 -12.63
CA TYR A 69 -1.46 6.57 -11.51
C TYR A 69 -0.13 5.85 -11.87
N LEU A 70 -0.22 4.67 -12.49
CA LEU A 70 0.97 3.90 -12.90
C LEU A 70 1.77 4.59 -14.02
N GLN A 71 1.13 5.45 -14.81
CA GLN A 71 1.81 6.29 -15.81
C GLN A 71 2.46 7.55 -15.20
N GLY A 72 2.22 7.84 -13.92
CA GLY A 72 2.68 9.06 -13.26
C GLY A 72 1.78 10.29 -13.51
N ASP A 73 0.65 10.15 -14.20
CA ASP A 73 -0.33 11.24 -14.37
C ASP A 73 -1.27 11.29 -13.17
N TYR A 74 -0.71 11.70 -12.02
CA TYR A 74 -1.42 11.76 -10.74
C TYR A 74 -2.62 12.70 -10.78
N ARG A 75 -2.58 13.74 -11.61
CA ARG A 75 -3.70 14.67 -11.78
C ARG A 75 -4.89 13.96 -12.42
N LYS A 76 -4.70 13.29 -13.56
CA LYS A 76 -5.78 12.51 -14.18
C LYS A 76 -6.24 11.36 -13.31
N ALA A 77 -5.33 10.68 -12.62
CA ALA A 77 -5.68 9.62 -11.68
C ALA A 77 -6.66 10.13 -10.61
N LYS A 78 -6.37 11.27 -9.99
CA LYS A 78 -7.22 11.93 -8.99
C LYS A 78 -8.60 12.29 -9.55
N GLU A 79 -8.65 12.86 -10.75
CA GLU A 79 -9.91 13.22 -11.42
C GLU A 79 -10.79 11.99 -11.68
N VAL A 80 -10.20 10.91 -12.19
CA VAL A 80 -10.93 9.67 -12.50
C VAL A 80 -11.39 8.94 -11.22
N TYR A 81 -10.54 8.86 -10.19
CA TYR A 81 -10.96 8.29 -8.91
C TYR A 81 -12.08 9.10 -8.25
N ALA A 82 -12.04 10.43 -8.33
CA ALA A 82 -13.13 11.28 -7.85
C ALA A 82 -14.44 11.04 -8.62
N ALA A 83 -14.37 10.81 -9.93
CA ALA A 83 -15.55 10.43 -10.73
C ALA A 83 -16.11 9.05 -10.32
N GLY A 84 -15.23 8.07 -10.06
CA GLY A 84 -15.61 6.76 -9.52
C GLY A 84 -16.29 6.87 -8.15
N LEU A 85 -15.75 7.72 -7.27
CA LEU A 85 -16.33 8.00 -5.95
C LEU A 85 -17.71 8.66 -6.06
N ALA A 86 -17.88 9.64 -6.96
CA ALA A 86 -19.16 10.29 -7.18
C ALA A 86 -20.22 9.31 -7.70
N LEU A 87 -19.83 8.39 -8.60
CA LEU A 87 -20.71 7.31 -9.07
C LEU A 87 -21.09 6.37 -7.91
N ALA A 88 -20.11 5.95 -7.12
CA ALA A 88 -20.32 5.06 -5.98
C ALA A 88 -21.27 5.67 -4.95
N HIS A 89 -21.09 6.95 -4.62
CA HIS A 89 -21.98 7.66 -3.71
C HIS A 89 -23.42 7.74 -4.24
N LYS A 90 -23.58 8.09 -5.52
CA LYS A 90 -24.90 8.19 -6.18
C LYS A 90 -25.66 6.87 -6.21
N HIS A 91 -24.96 5.75 -6.25
CA HIS A 91 -25.55 4.42 -6.43
C HIS A 91 -25.33 3.48 -5.23
N HIS A 92 -24.80 3.99 -4.12
CA HIS A 92 -24.51 3.25 -2.89
C HIS A 92 -23.61 2.02 -3.10
N LEU A 93 -22.54 2.18 -3.90
CA LEU A 93 -21.59 1.10 -4.23
C LEU A 93 -20.42 1.08 -3.24
N SER A 94 -20.59 0.44 -2.08
CA SER A 94 -19.60 0.52 -0.98
C SER A 94 -18.20 0.01 -1.36
N GLN A 95 -18.09 -1.02 -2.19
CA GLN A 95 -16.78 -1.54 -2.61
C GLN A 95 -16.04 -0.54 -3.53
N ILE A 96 -16.77 0.11 -4.43
CA ILE A 96 -16.21 1.14 -5.33
C ILE A 96 -15.84 2.39 -4.53
N GLU A 97 -16.68 2.80 -3.58
CA GLU A 97 -16.38 3.92 -2.67
C GLU A 97 -15.12 3.64 -1.85
N GLY A 98 -15.02 2.45 -1.24
CA GLY A 98 -13.86 2.07 -0.45
C GLY A 98 -12.57 2.12 -1.25
N TYR A 99 -12.57 1.56 -2.47
CA TYR A 99 -11.43 1.60 -3.37
C TYR A 99 -11.06 3.02 -3.81
N ALA A 100 -12.04 3.81 -4.26
CA ALA A 100 -11.78 5.18 -4.69
C ALA A 100 -11.18 6.01 -3.54
N CYS A 101 -11.74 5.89 -2.33
CA CYS A 101 -11.24 6.57 -1.15
C CYS A 101 -9.81 6.12 -0.78
N HIS A 102 -9.51 4.82 -0.83
CA HIS A 102 -8.16 4.31 -0.54
C HIS A 102 -7.12 4.88 -1.52
N GLU A 103 -7.41 4.90 -2.82
CA GLU A 103 -6.47 5.44 -3.80
C GLU A 103 -6.32 6.97 -3.71
N LEU A 104 -7.40 7.69 -3.38
CA LEU A 104 -7.33 9.12 -3.10
C LEU A 104 -6.52 9.43 -1.83
N PHE A 105 -6.59 8.57 -0.81
CA PHE A 105 -5.70 8.63 0.36
C PHE A 105 -4.23 8.53 -0.09
N ILE A 106 -3.88 7.52 -0.89
CA ILE A 106 -2.49 7.34 -1.38
C ILE A 106 -2.02 8.61 -2.12
N LEU A 107 -2.81 9.11 -3.07
CA LEU A 107 -2.47 10.33 -3.83
C LEU A 107 -2.29 11.57 -2.94
N LEU A 108 -3.07 11.69 -1.86
CA LEU A 108 -2.95 12.82 -0.95
C LEU A 108 -1.78 12.69 0.02
N VAL A 109 -1.36 11.46 0.35
CA VAL A 109 -0.11 11.22 1.09
C VAL A 109 1.10 11.69 0.28
N GLU A 110 1.14 11.38 -1.02
CA GLU A 110 2.20 11.87 -1.94
C GLU A 110 2.22 13.40 -2.07
N ASP A 111 1.05 14.04 -1.99
CA ASP A 111 0.88 15.50 -2.00
C ASP A 111 1.09 16.15 -0.60
N HIS A 112 1.55 15.38 0.40
CA HIS A 112 1.69 15.78 1.80
C HIS A 112 0.41 16.39 2.44
N SER A 113 -0.76 16.15 1.83
CA SER A 113 -2.08 16.63 2.25
C SER A 113 -2.71 15.71 3.30
N PHE A 114 -2.01 15.52 4.41
CA PHE A 114 -2.24 14.43 5.35
C PHE A 114 -3.61 14.41 6.04
N SER A 115 -4.10 15.54 6.54
CA SER A 115 -5.40 15.58 7.22
C SER A 115 -6.54 15.13 6.28
N ARG A 116 -6.50 15.58 5.02
CA ARG A 116 -7.45 15.15 3.99
C ARG A 116 -7.25 13.68 3.61
N ALA A 117 -6.01 13.22 3.58
CA ALA A 117 -5.72 11.81 3.31
C ALA A 117 -6.41 10.92 4.37
N GLU A 118 -6.26 11.26 5.65
CA GLU A 118 -6.84 10.49 6.76
C GLU A 118 -8.38 10.49 6.75
N GLU A 119 -9.02 11.58 6.30
CA GLU A 119 -10.47 11.58 6.04
C GLU A 119 -10.86 10.53 5.00
N TYR A 120 -10.12 10.43 3.89
CA TYR A 120 -10.35 9.41 2.88
C TYR A 120 -10.03 8.00 3.38
N ALA A 121 -9.00 7.83 4.20
CA ALA A 121 -8.69 6.54 4.82
C ALA A 121 -9.83 6.08 5.75
N HIS A 122 -10.42 6.99 6.54
CA HIS A 122 -11.59 6.67 7.37
C HIS A 122 -12.78 6.27 6.51
N ARG A 123 -13.09 7.02 5.45
CA ARG A 123 -14.16 6.66 4.51
C ARG A 123 -13.92 5.31 3.85
N ALA A 124 -12.68 5.02 3.47
CA ALA A 124 -12.31 3.73 2.89
C ALA A 124 -12.54 2.58 3.88
N ALA A 125 -12.09 2.73 5.13
CA ALA A 125 -12.30 1.74 6.18
C ALA A 125 -13.79 1.48 6.43
N THR A 126 -14.60 2.53 6.53
CA THR A 126 -16.06 2.43 6.69
C THR A 126 -16.72 1.72 5.50
N ALA A 127 -16.36 2.10 4.27
CA ALA A 127 -16.99 1.56 3.07
C ALA A 127 -16.59 0.09 2.81
N TYR A 128 -15.36 -0.30 3.15
CA TYR A 128 -14.95 -1.69 3.08
C TYR A 128 -15.65 -2.58 4.12
N GLY A 129 -15.82 -2.06 5.33
CA GLY A 129 -16.41 -2.78 6.45
C GLY A 129 -15.51 -3.89 7.04
N PRO A 130 -15.98 -4.55 8.11
CA PRO A 130 -15.19 -5.56 8.82
C PRO A 130 -14.91 -6.80 7.95
N GLY A 131 -13.69 -7.34 8.05
CA GLY A 131 -13.29 -8.58 7.38
C GLY A 131 -13.05 -8.45 5.86
N ASN A 132 -13.24 -7.28 5.27
CA ASN A 132 -12.96 -7.07 3.86
C ASN A 132 -11.45 -7.19 3.57
N ALA A 133 -11.09 -7.98 2.56
CA ALA A 133 -9.70 -8.25 2.21
C ALA A 133 -8.87 -6.98 1.93
N ARG A 134 -9.50 -5.91 1.43
CA ARG A 134 -8.84 -4.63 1.12
C ARG A 134 -8.47 -3.81 2.35
N VAL A 135 -9.12 -4.04 3.49
CA VAL A 135 -8.75 -3.37 4.75
C VAL A 135 -7.32 -3.74 5.15
N LYS A 136 -6.82 -4.92 4.75
CA LYS A 136 -5.43 -5.31 4.98
C LYS A 136 -4.44 -4.38 4.29
N ASP A 137 -4.69 -4.07 3.02
CA ASP A 137 -3.85 -3.18 2.23
C ASP A 137 -3.98 -1.74 2.74
N LEU A 138 -5.21 -1.27 3.01
CA LEU A 138 -5.45 0.05 3.61
C LEU A 138 -4.76 0.22 4.97
N GLY A 139 -4.88 -0.76 5.86
CA GLY A 139 -4.27 -0.72 7.19
C GLY A 139 -2.75 -0.64 7.12
N HIS A 140 -2.13 -1.34 6.16
CA HIS A 140 -0.70 -1.22 5.92
C HIS A 140 -0.32 0.18 5.43
N ASP A 141 -1.00 0.71 4.40
CA ASP A 141 -0.63 1.99 3.79
C ASP A 141 -0.82 3.17 4.76
N VAL A 142 -1.89 3.14 5.56
CA VAL A 142 -2.12 4.11 6.64
C VAL A 142 -1.02 4.02 7.70
N ALA A 143 -0.69 2.81 8.17
CA ALA A 143 0.36 2.63 9.15
C ALA A 143 1.74 3.04 8.62
N PHE A 144 2.04 2.75 7.35
CA PHE A 144 3.28 3.16 6.71
C PHE A 144 3.38 4.68 6.60
N SER A 145 2.30 5.37 6.20
CA SER A 145 2.22 6.84 6.18
C SER A 145 2.44 7.44 7.58
N TRP A 146 1.86 6.82 8.61
CA TRP A 146 2.09 7.23 10.00
C TRP A 146 3.53 7.03 10.46
N LEU A 147 4.20 5.94 10.07
CA LEU A 147 5.61 5.73 10.38
C LEU A 147 6.51 6.81 9.79
N ALA A 148 6.29 7.17 8.52
CA ALA A 148 7.04 8.23 7.85
C ALA A 148 6.90 9.60 8.55
N ARG A 149 5.83 9.80 9.32
CA ARG A 149 5.53 11.03 10.07
C ARG A 149 5.83 10.92 11.57
N GLY A 150 6.43 9.82 12.02
CA GLY A 150 6.83 9.59 13.41
C GLY A 150 5.72 9.11 14.35
N TYR A 151 4.53 8.76 13.85
CA TYR A 151 3.43 8.22 14.66
C TYR A 151 3.57 6.70 14.87
N ALA A 152 4.75 6.26 15.33
CA ALA A 152 5.11 4.85 15.41
C ALA A 152 4.20 4.02 16.34
N VAL A 153 3.71 4.59 17.44
CA VAL A 153 2.80 3.90 18.37
C VAL A 153 1.48 3.51 17.68
N ARG A 154 0.90 4.43 16.90
CA ARG A 154 -0.34 4.18 16.14
C ARG A 154 -0.12 3.14 15.06
N ALA A 155 0.94 3.32 14.28
CA ALA A 155 1.30 2.38 13.23
C ALA A 155 1.52 0.97 13.80
N LEU A 156 2.27 0.84 14.88
CA LEU A 156 2.55 -0.45 15.53
C LEU A 156 1.27 -1.16 15.97
N ARG A 157 0.28 -0.42 16.50
CA ARG A 157 -1.03 -0.98 16.87
C ARG A 157 -1.75 -1.61 15.68
N VAL A 158 -1.87 -0.88 14.57
CA VAL A 158 -2.53 -1.38 13.35
C VAL A 158 -1.75 -2.54 12.72
N LEU A 159 -0.43 -2.42 12.62
CA LEU A 159 0.43 -3.45 12.03
C LEU A 159 0.40 -4.76 12.83
N ASN A 160 0.33 -4.69 14.16
CA ASN A 160 0.19 -5.89 15.01
C ASN A 160 -1.17 -6.58 14.82
N ALA A 161 -2.25 -5.84 14.56
CA ALA A 161 -3.56 -6.43 14.22
C ALA A 161 -3.56 -7.02 12.80
N LEU A 162 -2.83 -6.40 11.87
CA LEU A 162 -2.73 -6.84 10.48
C LEU A 162 -1.90 -8.12 10.31
N LEU A 163 -0.74 -8.19 10.97
CA LEU A 163 0.27 -9.22 10.73
C LEU A 163 -0.25 -10.67 10.82
N PRO A 164 -1.09 -11.07 11.80
CA PRO A 164 -1.65 -12.43 11.87
C PRO A 164 -2.54 -12.80 10.68
N LEU A 165 -3.10 -11.82 9.97
CA LEU A 165 -4.04 -12.02 8.86
C LEU A 165 -3.36 -12.27 7.51
N LEU A 166 -2.02 -12.19 7.47
CA LEU A 166 -1.21 -12.33 6.26
C LEU A 166 -0.53 -13.70 6.23
N GLN A 167 -0.93 -14.50 5.24
CA GLN A 167 -0.44 -15.85 5.03
C GLN A 167 0.62 -15.91 3.91
N GLU A 168 0.55 -15.02 2.91
CA GLU A 168 1.52 -15.04 1.82
C GLU A 168 2.88 -14.49 2.28
N PRO A 169 4.00 -15.24 2.11
CA PRO A 169 5.33 -14.80 2.52
C PRO A 169 5.73 -13.42 1.99
N GLN A 170 5.35 -13.09 0.76
CA GLN A 170 5.69 -11.83 0.09
C GLN A 170 5.00 -10.63 0.73
N ARG A 171 3.77 -10.79 1.23
CA ARG A 171 3.03 -9.73 1.93
C ARG A 171 3.49 -9.65 3.38
N ARG A 172 3.65 -10.81 4.01
CA ARG A 172 4.02 -10.92 5.43
C ARG A 172 5.39 -10.30 5.72
N ILE A 173 6.40 -10.55 4.87
CA ILE A 173 7.75 -10.00 5.05
C ILE A 173 7.78 -8.47 5.03
N HIS A 174 6.94 -7.84 4.20
CA HIS A 174 6.86 -6.39 4.11
C HIS A 174 6.27 -5.80 5.40
N VAL A 175 5.16 -6.36 5.89
CA VAL A 175 4.52 -5.90 7.13
C VAL A 175 5.38 -6.17 8.36
N LEU A 176 6.11 -7.29 8.39
CA LEU A 176 7.05 -7.58 9.48
C LEU A 176 8.16 -6.52 9.58
N ALA A 177 8.68 -6.05 8.44
CA ALA A 177 9.66 -4.98 8.43
C ALA A 177 9.09 -3.68 9.00
N SER A 178 7.87 -3.29 8.59
CA SER A 178 7.16 -2.13 9.15
C SER A 178 6.91 -2.27 10.66
N VAL A 179 6.53 -3.47 11.15
CA VAL A 179 6.38 -3.76 12.59
C VAL A 179 7.72 -3.59 13.30
N GLY A 180 8.81 -4.10 12.75
CA GLY A 180 10.14 -3.99 13.33
C GLY A 180 10.58 -2.53 13.43
N HIS A 181 10.45 -1.78 12.34
CA HIS A 181 10.76 -0.36 12.33
C HIS A 181 9.92 0.42 13.36
N ALA A 182 8.61 0.18 13.40
CA ALA A 182 7.72 0.81 14.37
C ALA A 182 8.08 0.45 15.83
N ALA A 183 8.34 -0.83 16.11
CA ALA A 183 8.74 -1.31 17.43
C ALA A 183 10.07 -0.69 17.89
N ALA A 184 11.03 -0.57 16.97
CA ALA A 184 12.31 0.05 17.24
C ALA A 184 12.18 1.54 17.59
N ILE A 185 11.37 2.32 16.86
CA ILE A 185 11.09 3.73 17.19
C ILE A 185 10.43 3.84 18.56
N CYS A 186 9.52 2.92 18.89
CA CYS A 186 8.88 2.84 20.21
C CYS A 186 9.80 2.33 21.34
N GLY A 187 11.03 1.90 21.03
CA GLY A 187 11.96 1.33 22.00
C GLY A 187 11.64 -0.10 22.46
N ASP A 188 10.69 -0.78 21.81
CA ASP A 188 10.29 -2.16 22.13
C ASP A 188 11.29 -3.16 21.52
N ARG A 189 12.42 -3.33 22.22
CA ARG A 189 13.51 -4.24 21.80
C ARG A 189 13.06 -5.70 21.70
N ASN A 190 12.16 -6.14 22.57
CA ASN A 190 11.68 -7.52 22.56
C ASN A 190 10.86 -7.80 21.30
N ARG A 191 9.93 -6.90 20.97
CA ARG A 191 9.13 -7.04 19.75
C ARG A 191 10.00 -6.90 18.51
N PHE A 192 10.93 -5.95 18.49
CA PHE A 192 11.91 -5.80 17.40
C PHE A 192 12.69 -7.09 17.16
N GLN A 193 13.25 -7.69 18.22
CA GLN A 193 14.04 -8.93 18.09
C GLN A 193 13.20 -10.11 17.57
N GLN A 194 11.94 -10.21 18.00
CA GLN A 194 11.03 -11.24 17.50
C GLN A 194 10.83 -11.09 15.98
N VAL A 195 10.44 -9.90 15.52
CA VAL A 195 10.15 -9.68 14.10
C VAL A 195 11.42 -9.64 13.24
N TRP A 196 12.57 -9.28 13.81
CA TRP A 196 13.88 -9.43 13.16
C TRP A 196 14.11 -10.87 12.72
N ASN A 197 13.97 -11.82 13.66
CA ASN A 197 14.19 -13.24 13.39
C ASN A 197 13.19 -13.78 12.35
N GLU A 198 11.90 -13.44 12.50
CA GLU A 198 10.85 -13.87 11.55
C GLU A 198 11.08 -13.31 10.14
N THR A 199 11.46 -12.03 10.02
CA THR A 199 11.73 -11.39 8.73
C THR A 199 12.96 -11.97 8.07
N TRP A 200 14.03 -12.21 8.84
CA TRP A 200 15.27 -12.78 8.32
C TRP A 200 15.06 -14.19 7.77
N ALA A 201 14.35 -15.04 8.53
CA ALA A 201 14.00 -16.38 8.08
C ALA A 201 13.19 -16.36 6.77
N LEU A 202 12.20 -15.45 6.65
CA LEU A 202 11.45 -15.29 5.40
C LEU A 202 12.33 -14.75 4.26
N ALA A 203 13.24 -13.81 4.52
CA ALA A 203 14.12 -13.21 3.52
C ALA A 203 15.12 -14.21 2.89
N GLU A 204 15.36 -15.34 3.55
CA GLU A 204 16.18 -16.45 3.03
C GLU A 204 15.39 -17.41 2.14
N THR A 205 14.06 -17.37 2.19
CA THR A 205 13.23 -18.21 1.33
C THR A 205 13.08 -17.63 -0.07
N PRO A 206 13.07 -18.45 -1.14
CA PRO A 206 12.77 -17.98 -2.50
C PRO A 206 11.39 -17.32 -2.62
N SER A 207 10.45 -17.69 -1.73
CA SER A 207 9.09 -17.17 -1.76
C SER A 207 9.05 -15.67 -1.45
N ALA A 208 9.90 -15.11 -0.59
CA ALA A 208 9.93 -13.67 -0.33
C ALA A 208 10.20 -12.81 -1.59
N GLY A 209 10.85 -13.41 -2.61
CA GLY A 209 11.03 -12.81 -3.92
C GLY A 209 11.65 -11.41 -3.87
N ARG A 210 11.06 -10.46 -4.60
CA ARG A 210 11.63 -9.11 -4.69
C ARG A 210 11.50 -8.29 -3.40
N ARG A 211 10.55 -8.65 -2.52
CA ARG A 211 10.24 -7.91 -1.29
C ARG A 211 11.27 -8.08 -0.18
N ALA A 212 12.14 -9.09 -0.26
CA ALA A 212 13.16 -9.34 0.76
C ALA A 212 14.16 -8.19 0.93
N ALA A 213 14.66 -7.61 -0.16
CA ALA A 213 15.70 -6.57 -0.07
C ALA A 213 15.17 -5.27 0.56
N PRO A 214 14.01 -4.72 0.14
CA PRO A 214 13.41 -3.57 0.81
C PRO A 214 13.09 -3.82 2.29
N ALA A 215 12.53 -5.00 2.62
CA ALA A 215 12.19 -5.35 4.01
C ALA A 215 13.43 -5.40 4.92
N LEU A 216 14.54 -5.95 4.44
CA LEU A 216 15.80 -5.96 5.18
C LEU A 216 16.36 -4.55 5.38
N LEU A 217 16.24 -3.67 4.39
CA LEU A 217 16.68 -2.28 4.51
C LEU A 217 15.87 -1.52 5.56
N GLU A 218 14.56 -1.72 5.58
CA GLU A 218 13.67 -1.12 6.58
C GLU A 218 13.95 -1.63 8.00
N LEU A 219 14.22 -2.93 8.18
CA LEU A 219 14.69 -3.45 9.47
C LEU A 219 16.03 -2.85 9.91
N ALA A 220 16.94 -2.58 8.96
CA ALA A 220 18.20 -1.93 9.27
C ALA A 220 17.99 -0.52 9.83
N LEU A 221 17.02 0.24 9.29
CA LEU A 221 16.62 1.54 9.85
C LEU A 221 16.09 1.39 11.29
N GLY A 222 15.25 0.38 11.55
CA GLY A 222 14.83 0.06 12.92
C GLY A 222 16.02 -0.24 13.85
N ALA A 223 16.98 -1.06 13.42
CA ALA A 223 18.19 -1.35 14.19
C ALA A 223 18.99 -0.08 14.51
N VAL A 224 19.08 0.87 13.55
CA VAL A 224 19.70 2.19 13.78
C VAL A 224 18.99 2.96 14.89
N CYS A 225 17.65 3.00 14.90
CA CYS A 225 16.88 3.67 15.96
C CYS A 225 17.18 3.10 17.36
N LEU A 226 17.42 1.78 17.47
CA LEU A 226 17.81 1.12 18.71
C LEU A 226 19.31 1.19 19.03
N LYS A 227 20.10 1.82 18.14
CA LYS A 227 21.57 1.89 18.18
C LYS A 227 22.25 0.53 18.10
N GLU A 228 21.60 -0.44 17.46
CA GLU A 228 22.11 -1.80 17.21
C GLU A 228 22.85 -1.86 15.88
N TYR A 229 23.96 -1.12 15.78
CA TYR A 229 24.66 -0.88 14.50
C TYR A 229 25.20 -2.14 13.82
N ALA A 230 25.54 -3.19 14.58
CA ALA A 230 25.95 -4.47 14.01
C ALA A 230 24.82 -5.15 13.23
N PHE A 231 23.61 -5.14 13.79
CA PHE A 231 22.41 -5.64 13.11
C PHE A 231 22.07 -4.75 11.91
N ALA A 232 22.10 -3.42 12.08
CA ALA A 232 21.88 -2.49 10.98
C ALA A 232 22.82 -2.74 9.80
N GLU A 233 24.12 -2.91 10.06
CA GLU A 233 25.11 -3.19 9.02
C GLU A 233 24.85 -4.54 8.33
N GLN A 234 24.53 -5.58 9.11
CA GLN A 234 24.22 -6.92 8.58
C GLN A 234 23.04 -6.88 7.62
N ALA A 235 21.91 -6.29 8.02
CA ALA A 235 20.71 -6.21 7.19
C ALA A 235 20.92 -5.31 5.96
N THR A 236 21.64 -4.20 6.11
CA THR A 236 21.91 -3.30 4.98
C THR A 236 22.78 -3.97 3.93
N LYS A 237 23.84 -4.69 4.32
CA LYS A 237 24.66 -5.49 3.38
C LYS A 237 23.84 -6.57 2.67
N ALA A 238 22.97 -7.26 3.41
CA ALA A 238 22.11 -8.32 2.88
C ALA A 238 21.06 -7.78 1.90
N SER A 239 20.55 -6.56 2.14
CA SER A 239 19.69 -5.83 1.21
C SER A 239 20.46 -5.42 -0.05
N LEU A 240 21.61 -4.75 0.11
CA LEU A 240 22.46 -4.26 -0.97
C LEU A 240 22.83 -5.37 -1.95
N LYS A 241 23.31 -6.52 -1.45
CA LYS A 241 23.66 -7.66 -2.29
C LYS A 241 22.49 -8.11 -3.17
N ARG A 242 21.30 -8.28 -2.58
CA ARG A 242 20.10 -8.71 -3.29
C ARG A 242 19.62 -7.67 -4.31
N ALA A 243 19.78 -6.38 -4.00
CA ALA A 243 19.45 -5.28 -4.91
C ALA A 243 20.41 -5.24 -6.11
N GLN A 244 21.71 -5.44 -5.88
CA GLN A 244 22.75 -5.55 -6.91
C GLN A 244 22.50 -6.75 -7.84
N ASP A 245 22.20 -7.92 -7.28
CA ASP A 245 21.87 -9.12 -8.06
C ASP A 245 20.68 -8.91 -9.01
N ARG A 246 19.83 -7.92 -8.74
CA ARG A 246 18.62 -7.58 -9.52
C ARG A 246 18.71 -6.27 -10.31
N GLY A 247 19.78 -5.50 -10.15
CA GLY A 247 19.92 -4.19 -10.78
C GLY A 247 18.93 -3.12 -10.28
N GLU A 248 18.53 -3.17 -9.00
CA GLU A 248 17.59 -2.22 -8.39
C GLU A 248 18.31 -0.93 -7.94
N MET A 249 18.64 -0.05 -8.89
CA MET A 249 19.53 1.13 -8.67
C MET A 249 19.12 2.03 -7.50
N ASP A 250 17.83 2.35 -7.36
CA ASP A 250 17.36 3.20 -6.26
C ASP A 250 17.57 2.54 -4.88
N LEU A 251 17.38 1.22 -4.80
CA LEU A 251 17.57 0.48 -3.56
C LEU A 251 19.05 0.32 -3.22
N ILE A 252 19.90 0.15 -4.24
CA ILE A 252 21.36 0.14 -4.10
C ILE A 252 21.84 1.45 -3.49
N ALA A 253 21.44 2.59 -4.08
CA ALA A 253 21.85 3.91 -3.59
C ALA A 253 21.46 4.13 -2.12
N ARG A 254 20.21 3.81 -1.76
CA ARG A 254 19.72 3.93 -0.38
C ARG A 254 20.48 3.03 0.61
N ALA A 255 20.81 1.80 0.20
CA ALA A 255 21.54 0.88 1.05
C ALA A 255 23.01 1.28 1.22
N GLU A 256 23.65 1.81 0.18
CA GLU A 256 25.02 2.34 0.25
C GLU A 256 25.10 3.58 1.14
N GLU A 257 24.15 4.50 1.01
CA GLU A 257 24.02 5.67 1.87
C GLU A 257 23.87 5.27 3.34
N LEU A 258 22.95 4.35 3.65
CA LEU A 258 22.75 3.88 5.02
C LEU A 258 24.01 3.20 5.58
N LEU A 259 24.72 2.38 4.78
CA LEU A 259 25.99 1.78 5.21
C LEU A 259 27.07 2.82 5.53
N ALA A 260 27.18 3.87 4.71
CA ALA A 260 28.12 4.95 4.96
C ALA A 260 27.80 5.66 6.29
N ARG A 261 26.51 5.95 6.53
CA ARG A 261 26.04 6.56 7.79
C ARG A 261 26.30 5.67 9.01
N ILE A 262 26.04 4.36 8.90
CA ILE A 262 26.32 3.39 9.97
C ILE A 262 27.81 3.38 10.35
N ARG A 263 28.70 3.35 9.35
CA ARG A 263 30.16 3.33 9.56
C ARG A 263 30.67 4.61 10.22
N ASN A 264 30.11 5.75 9.83
CA ASN A 264 30.50 7.05 10.34
C ASN A 264 29.78 7.42 11.65
N GLN A 265 28.81 6.59 12.09
CA GLN A 265 27.91 6.86 13.23
C GLN A 265 27.20 8.21 13.14
N ASP A 266 26.86 8.63 11.92
CA ASP A 266 26.28 9.93 11.63
C ASP A 266 24.74 9.88 11.62
N PHE A 267 24.18 9.95 12.83
CA PHE A 267 22.73 9.86 13.10
C PHE A 267 22.19 11.01 13.96
N ALA A 268 22.94 12.09 14.13
CA ALA A 268 22.65 13.14 15.10
C ALA A 268 21.46 14.08 14.73
N GLN A 269 20.88 13.96 13.53
CA GLN A 269 19.90 14.93 13.00
C GLN A 269 18.53 14.35 12.57
N ASP A 270 18.27 13.05 12.73
CA ASP A 270 17.07 12.40 12.15
C ASP A 270 15.79 12.49 13.02
N HIS A 271 15.68 13.48 13.91
CA HIS A 271 14.46 13.69 14.68
C HIS A 271 13.56 14.71 13.96
N PRO A 272 12.50 14.29 13.25
CA PRO A 272 11.53 15.25 12.76
C PRO A 272 10.83 15.93 13.94
N ASP A 273 11.01 17.25 14.03
CA ASP A 273 10.27 18.13 14.93
C ASP A 273 8.77 17.92 14.73
N SER A 274 8.15 17.35 15.75
CA SER A 274 6.74 17.02 15.77
C SER A 274 5.92 18.19 16.32
N VAL A 275 5.62 19.17 15.47
CA VAL A 275 4.80 20.33 15.86
C VAL A 275 3.52 20.38 15.02
N GLY A 276 2.41 19.99 15.66
CA GLY A 276 1.04 20.06 15.09
C GLY A 276 -0.01 19.21 15.83
N ARG A 277 0.19 18.90 17.12
CA ARG A 277 -0.26 17.63 17.72
C ARG A 277 -1.73 17.51 18.16
N ALA A 278 -2.40 18.51 18.71
CA ALA A 278 -3.59 18.20 19.53
C ALA A 278 -4.90 17.81 18.80
N ARG A 279 -5.22 18.39 17.63
CA ARG A 279 -6.52 18.17 16.97
C ARG A 279 -6.52 17.00 15.99
N ASP A 280 -5.38 16.76 15.35
CA ASP A 280 -5.14 15.64 14.43
C ASP A 280 -4.99 14.31 15.18
N GLU A 281 -4.60 14.34 16.47
CA GLU A 281 -4.38 13.12 17.26
C GLU A 281 -5.66 12.31 17.48
N LYS A 282 -6.79 12.94 17.84
CA LYS A 282 -8.03 12.20 18.12
C LYS A 282 -8.59 11.51 16.87
N ALA A 283 -8.67 12.21 15.74
CA ALA A 283 -9.18 11.63 14.50
C ALA A 283 -8.27 10.49 13.99
N ALA A 284 -6.95 10.62 14.14
CA ALA A 284 -6.00 9.58 13.80
C ALA A 284 -6.11 8.35 14.74
N ASP A 285 -6.38 8.57 16.04
CA ASP A 285 -6.62 7.50 17.01
C ASP A 285 -7.93 6.76 16.72
N ASP A 286 -9.00 7.50 16.40
CA ASP A 286 -10.29 6.94 15.97
C ASP A 286 -10.12 6.09 14.69
N LEU A 287 -9.32 6.56 13.72
CA LEU A 287 -8.99 5.79 12.51
C LEU A 287 -8.20 4.51 12.84
N ALA A 288 -7.21 4.58 13.74
CA ALA A 288 -6.44 3.40 14.15
C ALA A 288 -7.35 2.36 14.81
N GLU A 289 -8.29 2.80 15.65
CA GLU A 289 -9.28 1.92 16.26
C GLU A 289 -10.23 1.31 15.23
N ALA A 290 -10.76 2.12 14.31
CA ALA A 290 -11.64 1.64 13.23
C ALA A 290 -10.96 0.59 12.35
N LEU A 291 -9.68 0.80 12.00
CA LEU A 291 -8.87 -0.17 11.25
C LEU A 291 -8.66 -1.46 12.04
N VAL A 292 -8.27 -1.38 13.32
CA VAL A 292 -8.09 -2.58 14.17
C VAL A 292 -9.38 -3.37 14.30
N ARG A 293 -10.53 -2.71 14.54
CA ARG A 293 -11.84 -3.37 14.62
C ARG A 293 -12.18 -4.06 13.29
N SER A 294 -11.98 -3.36 12.17
CA SER A 294 -12.25 -3.89 10.82
C SER A 294 -11.37 -5.08 10.47
N LEU A 295 -10.07 -5.02 10.80
CA LEU A 295 -9.12 -6.12 10.62
C LEU A 295 -9.49 -7.35 11.46
N ASN A 296 -9.96 -7.13 12.69
CA ASN A 296 -10.43 -8.21 13.58
C ASN A 296 -11.82 -8.73 13.21
N GLY A 297 -12.49 -8.15 12.21
CA GLY A 297 -13.84 -8.55 11.81
C GLY A 297 -14.95 -8.11 12.77
N VAL A 298 -14.67 -7.13 13.65
CA VAL A 298 -15.64 -6.59 14.62
C VAL A 298 -16.36 -5.40 13.99
N ALA A 299 -17.69 -5.44 13.96
CA ALA A 299 -18.52 -4.32 13.49
C ALA A 299 -18.46 -3.13 14.46
N ALA A 300 -18.64 -1.91 13.95
CA ALA A 300 -18.83 -0.74 14.80
C ALA A 300 -20.21 -0.82 15.47
N GLU A 301 -20.23 -0.81 16.81
CA GLU A 301 -21.46 -0.70 17.64
C GLU A 301 -22.13 0.66 17.48
#